data_AF-A0A0A1PFK4-F1
#
_entry.id   AF-A0A0A1PFK4-F1
#
_cell.length_a   1.000
_cell.length_b   1.000
_cell.length_c   1.000
_cell.angle_alpha   90.00
_cell.angle_beta   90.00
_cell.angle_gamma   90.00
#
_symmetry.space_group_name_H-M   'P 1'
#
loop_
_entity.id
_entity.type
_entity.pdbx_description
1 polymer ?
#
loop_
_entity_poly.entity_id
_entity_poly.type
_entity_poly.pdbx_seq_one_letter_code
_entity_poly.pdbx_strand_id
1 'polypeptide(L)' 'MSTKLSPAGRRLATIIVSAPFVVVTTWILYKRVVLGEKPRVSDGHAIRPMGVRERDEKDSKLI' A
#
# COMPACT_ATOMS: atom_id res chain seq x y z
N MET A 1 27.44 22.10 -8.90
CA MET A 1 27.58 22.84 -7.62
C MET A 1 26.54 22.32 -6.64
N SER A 2 26.94 21.74 -5.50
CA SER A 2 26.01 21.34 -4.43
C SER A 2 25.73 22.57 -3.55
N THR A 3 24.55 23.15 -3.67
CA THR A 3 24.10 24.22 -2.77
C THR A 3 23.74 23.58 -1.42
N LYS A 4 24.52 23.88 -0.38
CA LYS A 4 24.19 23.43 0.99
C LYS A 4 22.89 24.09 1.43
N LEU A 5 21.87 23.26 1.68
CA LEU A 5 20.61 23.72 2.25
C LEU A 5 20.82 24.15 3.71
N SER A 6 20.16 25.24 4.11
CA SER A 6 20.06 25.62 5.53
C SER A 6 19.35 24.50 6.32
N PRO A 7 19.55 24.40 7.65
CA PRO A 7 18.87 23.39 8.47
C PRO A 7 17.34 23.40 8.30
N ALA A 8 16.74 24.59 8.13
CA ALA A 8 15.32 24.74 7.85
C ALA A 8 14.95 24.21 6.45
N GLY A 9 15.78 24.51 5.43
CA GLY A 9 15.58 23.99 4.07
C GLY A 9 15.68 22.47 3.99
N ARG A 10 16.57 21.85 4.78
CA ARG A 10 16.68 20.38 4.86
C ARG A 10 15.42 19.75 5.46
N ARG A 11 14.87 20.34 6.53
CA ARG A 11 13.61 19.88 7.13
C ARG A 11 12.44 20.01 6.15
N LEU A 12 12.35 21.14 5.45
CA LEU A 12 11.32 21.37 4.44
C LEU A 12 11.41 20.36 3.30
N ALA A 13 12.62 20.11 2.79
CA ALA A 13 12.84 19.09 1.76
C ALA A 13 12.41 17.70 2.25
N THR A 14 12.73 17.33 3.50
CA THR A 14 12.26 16.07 4.08
C THR A 14 10.74 15.99 4.13
N ILE A 15 10.06 17.05 4.60
CA ILE A 15 8.60 17.09 4.67
C ILE A 15 7.99 16.95 3.28
N ILE A 16 8.50 17.70 2.29
CA ILE A 16 8.01 17.65 0.91
C ILE A 16 8.15 16.24 0.34
N VAL A 17 9.26 15.56 0.61
CA VAL A 17 9.50 14.20 0.12
C VAL A 17 8.67 13.17 0.87
N SER A 18 8.50 13.29 2.19
CA SER A 18 7.80 12.29 3.01
C SER A 18 6.29 12.43 2.99
N ALA A 19 5.76 13.65 2.92
CA ALA A 19 4.32 13.93 2.95
C ALA A 19 3.50 13.11 1.93
N PRO A 20 3.86 13.01 0.63
CA PRO A 20 3.05 12.24 -0.32
C PRO A 20 2.94 10.76 0.05
N PHE A 21 4.02 10.14 0.57
CA PHE A 21 3.97 8.75 1.01
C PHE A 21 3.03 8.56 2.20
N VAL A 22 3.11 9.46 3.18
CA VAL A 22 2.25 9.41 4.36
C VAL A 22 0.78 9.60 3.97
N VAL A 23 0.48 10.55 3.08
CA VAL A 23 -0.90 10.81 2.62
C VAL A 23 -1.46 9.60 1.87
N VAL A 24 -0.72 9.04 0.92
CA VAL A 24 -1.17 7.89 0.12
C VAL A 24 -1.37 6.64 0.99
N THR A 25 -0.42 6.33 1.87
CA THR A 25 -0.51 5.16 2.76
C THR A 25 -1.67 5.30 3.73
N THR A 26 -1.84 6.47 4.34
CA THR A 26 -2.97 6.76 5.24
C THR A 26 -4.30 6.63 4.50
N TRP A 27 -4.40 7.17 3.28
CA TRP A 27 -5.61 7.08 2.47
C TRP A 27 -5.98 5.64 2.08
N ILE A 28 -4.99 4.84 1.68
CA ILE A 28 -5.20 3.41 1.36
C ILE A 28 -5.68 2.66 2.60
N LEU A 29 -5.06 2.92 3.75
CA LEU A 29 -5.44 2.27 5.00
C LEU A 29 -6.84 2.69 5.44
N TYR A 30 -7.19 3.97 5.30
CA TYR A 30 -8.52 4.49 5.60
C TYR A 30 -9.61 3.78 4.78
N LYS A 31 -9.38 3.64 3.47
CA LYS A 31 -10.28 2.88 2.59
C LYS A 31 -10.45 1.42 3.01
N ARG A 32 -9.38 0.77 3.47
CA ARG A 32 -9.45 -0.64 3.89
C ARG A 32 -10.06 -0.85 5.27
N VAL A 33 -9.63 -0.07 6.25
CA VAL A 33 -9.95 -0.29 7.68
C VAL A 33 -11.24 0.41 8.07
N VAL A 34 -11.45 1.64 7.62
CA VAL A 34 -12.62 2.44 8.01
C VAL A 34 -13.77 2.23 7.03
N LEU A 35 -13.50 2.33 5.73
CA LEU A 35 -14.54 2.18 4.71
C LEU A 35 -14.83 0.73 4.34
N GLY A 36 -14.01 -0.23 4.79
CA GLY A 36 -14.18 -1.65 4.48
C GLY A 36 -14.11 -1.96 2.98
N GLU A 37 -13.55 -1.06 2.14
CA GLU A 37 -13.43 -1.29 0.71
C GLU A 37 -12.54 -2.53 0.51
N LYS A 38 -13.11 -3.56 -0.12
CA LYS A 38 -12.36 -4.75 -0.52
C LYS A 38 -11.18 -4.29 -1.39
N PRO A 39 -9.96 -4.87 -1.23
CA PRO A 39 -8.82 -4.52 -2.06
C PRO A 39 -9.24 -4.52 -3.53
N ARG A 40 -8.89 -3.47 -4.29
CA ARG A 40 -9.13 -3.46 -5.73
C ARG A 40 -8.25 -4.53 -6.35
N VAL A 41 -8.86 -5.69 -6.49
CA VAL A 41 -8.36 -6.82 -7.24
C VAL A 41 -9.06 -6.76 -8.59
N SER A 42 -8.32 -6.96 -9.67
CA SER A 42 -8.83 -6.87 -11.05
C SER A 42 -10.15 -7.63 -11.23
N ASP A 43 -10.31 -8.74 -10.50
CA ASP A 43 -11.38 -9.72 -10.74
C ASP A 43 -12.19 -10.06 -9.48
N GLY A 44 -12.18 -9.23 -8.44
CA GLY A 44 -12.91 -9.52 -7.18
C GLY A 44 -12.24 -10.58 -6.26
N HIS A 45 -11.17 -11.24 -6.70
CA HIS A 45 -10.37 -12.18 -5.92
C HIS A 45 -8.99 -11.62 -5.57
N ALA A 46 -8.56 -11.78 -4.30
CA ALA A 46 -7.18 -11.47 -3.88
C ALA A 46 -6.17 -11.99 -4.94
N ILE A 47 -5.27 -11.13 -5.41
CA ILE A 47 -4.16 -11.56 -6.27
C ILE A 47 -3.29 -12.49 -5.40
N ARG A 48 -3.53 -13.79 -5.56
CA ARG A 48 -2.77 -14.85 -4.90
C ARG A 48 -1.70 -15.31 -5.89
N PRO A 49 -0.44 -15.49 -5.46
CA PRO A 49 0.56 -16.13 -6.30
C PRO A 49 0.06 -17.52 -6.72
N MET A 50 0.41 -17.98 -7.94
CA MET A 50 -0.17 -19.20 -8.54
C MET A 50 -0.21 -20.41 -7.59
N GLY A 51 0.87 -20.65 -6.84
CA GLY A 51 0.96 -21.80 -5.92
C GLY A 51 0.06 -21.73 -4.68
N VAL A 52 -0.52 -20.56 -4.35
CA VAL A 52 -1.46 -20.43 -3.22
C VAL A 52 -2.89 -20.76 -3.67
N ARG A 53 -3.27 -20.44 -4.93
CA ARG A 53 -4.59 -20.80 -5.47
C ARG A 53 -4.81 -22.31 -5.49
N GLU A 54 -3.83 -23.07 -5.95
CA GLU A 54 -3.92 -24.53 -6.06
C GLU A 54 -4.09 -25.22 -4.71
N ARG A 55 -3.43 -24.70 -3.66
CA ARG A 55 -3.56 -25.21 -2.30
C ARG A 55 -4.99 -24.98 -1.76
N ASP A 56 -5.50 -23.77 -1.90
CA ASP A 56 -6.83 -23.41 -1.39
C ASP A 56 -7.97 -24.12 -2.14
N GLU A 57 -7.86 -24.31 -3.46
CA GLU A 57 -8.83 -25.08 -4.26
C GLU A 57 -8.86 -26.56 -3.85
N LYS A 58 -7.70 -27.13 -3.51
CA LYS A 58 -7.60 -28.53 -3.05
C LYS A 58 -8.23 -28.70 -1.66
N ASP A 59 -7.97 -27.77 -0.75
CA ASP A 59 -8.53 -27.80 0.61
C ASP A 59 -10.06 -27.56 0.60
N SER A 60 -10.56 -26.70 -0.29
CA SER A 60 -12.01 -26.47 -0.44
C SER A 60 -12.78 -27.65 -1.05
N LYS A 61 -12.13 -28.55 -1.78
CA LYS A 61 -12.75 -29.77 -2.34
C LYS A 61 -12.78 -30.95 -1.37
N LEU A 62 -12.06 -30.84 -0.25
CA LEU A 62 -11.95 -31.89 0.77
C LEU A 62 -12.94 -31.72 1.94
N ILE A 63 -13.76 -30.66 1.89
CA ILE A 63 -14.85 -30.35 2.84
C ILE A 63 -16.16 -30.49 2.08
#